data_AF-A0A2R7NS86-F1
#
_entry.id   AF-A0A2R7NS86-F1
#
_cell.length_a   1.000
_cell.length_b   1.000
_cell.length_c   1.000
_cell.angle_alpha   90.00
_cell.angle_beta   90.00
_cell.angle_gamma   90.00
#
_symmetry.space_group_name_H-M   'P 1'
#
loop_
_entity.id
_entity.type
_entity.pdbx_description
1 polymer ?
#
loop_
_entity_poly.entity_id
_entity_poly.type
_entity_poly.pdbx_seq_one_letter_code
_entity_poly.pdbx_strand_id
1 'polypeptide(L)'
;MSVVARQGFKYSIIGYIGFLLGTVSAIFIFPNDFEFYGKLRYILPTAEMLVPFVVLGISYSNVKFFHKVERDGKKQNMLSLSLLTVFINFLIFTVVFFILPY
;
A
#
# COMPACT_ATOMS: atom_id res chain seq x y z
N MET A 1 4.54 -26.43 -17.34
CA MET A 1 4.91 -25.00 -17.20
C MET A 1 5.66 -24.80 -15.90
N SER A 2 6.77 -24.05 -15.92
CA SER A 2 7.46 -23.65 -14.70
C SER A 2 6.51 -22.87 -13.79
N VAL A 3 6.70 -22.96 -12.47
CA VAL A 3 5.87 -22.21 -11.50
C VAL A 3 5.89 -20.72 -11.82
N VAL A 4 7.03 -20.19 -12.27
CA VAL A 4 7.21 -18.81 -12.71
C VAL A 4 6.32 -18.46 -13.90
N ALA A 5 6.31 -19.29 -14.96
CA ALA A 5 5.49 -19.01 -16.15
C ALA A 5 3.99 -19.01 -15.85
N ARG A 6 3.53 -19.95 -15.01
CA ARG A 6 2.13 -20.04 -14.59
C ARG A 6 1.70 -18.86 -13.71
N GLN A 7 2.58 -18.41 -12.80
CA GLN A 7 2.30 -17.24 -11.96
C GLN A 7 2.31 -15.97 -12.80
N GLY A 8 3.32 -15.79 -13.66
CA GLY A 8 3.42 -14.64 -14.56
C GLY A 8 2.16 -14.48 -15.41
N PHE A 9 1.67 -15.58 -16.02
CA PHE A 9 0.44 -15.54 -16.81
C PHE A 9 -0.78 -15.10 -16.00
N LYS A 10 -0.95 -15.61 -14.77
CA LYS A 10 -2.06 -15.20 -13.88
C LYS A 10 -1.97 -13.72 -13.50
N TYR A 11 -0.77 -13.25 -13.14
CA TYR A 11 -0.56 -11.84 -12.81
C TYR A 11 -0.81 -10.92 -14.00
N SER A 12 -0.43 -11.33 -15.21
CA SER A 12 -0.72 -10.58 -16.42
C SER A 12 -2.23 -10.43 -16.66
N ILE A 13 -3.02 -11.50 -16.48
CA ILE A 13 -4.48 -11.42 -16.61
C ILE A 13 -5.06 -10.41 -15.61
N ILE A 14 -4.64 -10.49 -14.35
CA ILE A 14 -5.08 -9.54 -13.31
C ILE A 14 -4.69 -8.11 -13.69
N GLY A 15 -3.47 -7.91 -14.20
CA GLY A 15 -2.99 -6.61 -14.66
C GLY A 15 -3.83 -6.04 -15.80
N TYR A 16 -4.15 -6.84 -16.82
CA TYR A 16 -5.00 -6.40 -17.94
C TYR A 16 -6.43 -6.07 -17.51
N ILE A 17 -7.02 -6.85 -16.61
CA ILE A 17 -8.35 -6.55 -16.06
C ILE A 17 -8.31 -5.22 -15.29
N GLY A 18 -7.29 -5.02 -14.45
CA GLY A 18 -7.10 -3.75 -13.72
C GLY A 18 -6.94 -2.55 -14.66
N PHE A 19 -6.18 -2.71 -15.75
CA PHE A 19 -6.04 -1.69 -16.78
C PHE A 19 -7.37 -1.34 -17.47
N LEU A 20 -8.17 -2.35 -17.83
CA LEU A 20 -9.48 -2.12 -18.43
C LEU A 20 -10.42 -1.40 -17.46
N LEU A 21 -10.43 -1.80 -16.18
CA LEU A 21 -11.19 -1.13 -15.13
C LEU A 21 -10.78 0.35 -14.98
N GLY A 22 -9.48 0.63 -14.95
CA GLY A 22 -8.96 1.99 -14.88
C GLY A 22 -9.34 2.82 -16.12
N THR A 23 -9.25 2.23 -17.30
CA THR A 23 -9.62 2.88 -18.57
C THR A 23 -11.10 3.22 -18.63
N VAL A 24 -11.97 2.27 -18.28
CA VAL A 24 -13.43 2.50 -18.21
C VAL A 24 -13.75 3.60 -17.21
N SER A 25 -13.11 3.59 -16.04
CA SER A 25 -13.28 4.62 -15.02
C SER A 25 -12.85 6.00 -15.52
N ALA A 26 -11.71 6.09 -16.22
CA ALA A 26 -11.18 7.33 -16.77
C ALA A 26 -12.02 7.93 -17.92
N ILE A 27 -12.59 7.08 -18.77
CA ILE A 27 -13.32 7.55 -19.96
C ILE A 27 -14.81 7.79 -19.68
N PHE A 28 -15.43 7.00 -18.80
CA PHE A 28 -16.88 7.04 -18.61
C PHE A 28 -17.31 7.55 -17.23
N ILE A 29 -16.52 7.34 -16.17
CA ILE A 29 -16.93 7.66 -14.79
C ILE A 29 -16.44 9.06 -14.41
N PHE A 30 -15.12 9.28 -14.48
CA PHE A 30 -14.49 10.52 -14.01
C PHE A 30 -14.83 11.79 -14.82
N PRO A 31 -15.17 11.73 -16.12
CA PRO A 31 -15.61 12.92 -16.86
C PRO A 31 -16.97 13.48 -16.41
N ASN A 32 -17.76 12.72 -15.65
CA ASN A 32 -19.02 13.24 -15.10
C ASN A 32 -18.81 14.28 -13.99
N ASP A 33 -17.65 14.25 -13.32
CA ASP A 33 -17.28 15.21 -12.27
C ASP A 33 -15.76 15.41 -12.23
N PHE A 34 -15.29 16.41 -12.98
CA PHE A 34 -13.87 16.76 -13.05
C PHE A 34 -13.32 17.34 -11.74
N GLU A 35 -14.16 17.98 -10.92
CA GLU A 35 -13.72 18.55 -9.65
C GLU A 35 -13.42 17.43 -8.65
N PHE A 36 -14.32 16.45 -8.55
CA PHE A 36 -14.11 15.26 -7.74
C PHE A 36 -12.90 14.47 -8.23
N TYR A 37 -12.74 14.30 -9.54
CA TYR A 37 -11.59 13.61 -10.11
C TYR A 37 -10.27 14.32 -9.79
N GLY A 38 -10.23 15.65 -9.87
CA GLY A 38 -9.08 16.47 -9.48
C GLY A 38 -8.71 16.29 -8.02
N LYS A 39 -9.70 16.30 -7.11
CA LYS A 39 -9.49 16.05 -5.68
C LYS A 39 -8.90 14.67 -5.43
N LEU A 40 -9.46 13.62 -6.05
CA LEU A 40 -8.92 12.26 -5.93
C LEU A 40 -7.48 12.16 -6.43
N ARG A 41 -7.20 12.73 -7.61
CA ARG A 41 -5.85 12.74 -8.19
C ARG A 41 -4.84 13.55 -7.38
N TYR A 42 -5.29 14.47 -6.54
CA TYR A 42 -4.41 15.19 -5.62
C TYR A 42 -4.20 14.42 -4.32
N ILE A 43 -5.29 13.95 -3.70
CA ILE A 43 -5.26 13.32 -2.37
C ILE A 43 -4.51 11.99 -2.40
N LEU A 44 -4.76 11.13 -3.39
CA LEU A 44 -4.14 9.80 -3.44
C LEU A 44 -2.61 9.86 -3.54
N PRO A 45 -2.01 10.54 -4.52
CA PRO A 45 -0.55 10.62 -4.64
C PRO A 45 0.08 11.33 -3.45
N THR A 46 -0.59 12.37 -2.91
CA THR A 46 -0.13 13.05 -1.70
C THR A 46 -0.09 12.08 -0.50
N ALA A 47 -1.13 11.26 -0.33
CA ALA A 47 -1.15 10.24 0.70
C ALA A 47 -0.05 9.18 0.48
N GLU A 48 0.15 8.71 -0.75
CA GLU A 48 1.21 7.76 -1.10
C GLU A 48 2.61 8.30 -0.81
N MET A 49 2.85 9.60 -1.03
CA MET A 49 4.12 10.25 -0.65
C MET A 49 4.36 10.25 0.86
N LEU A 50 3.31 10.21 1.68
CA LEU A 50 3.42 10.18 3.14
C LEU A 50 3.60 8.76 3.70
N VAL A 51 3.18 7.71 2.96
CA VAL A 51 3.26 6.31 3.41
C VAL A 51 4.66 5.88 3.87
N PRO A 52 5.77 6.22 3.18
CA PRO A 52 7.11 5.87 3.65
C PRO A 52 7.44 6.38 5.06
N PHE A 53 6.94 7.58 5.40
CA PHE A 53 7.14 8.20 6.71
C PHE A 53 6.30 7.52 7.80
N VAL A 54 5.10 7.04 7.46
CA VAL A 54 4.23 6.31 8.38
C VAL A 54 4.77 4.89 8.64
N VAL A 55 5.24 4.21 7.59
CA VAL A 55 5.63 2.80 7.68
C VAL A 55 7.07 2.63 8.20
N LEU A 56 7.93 3.65 8.05
CA LEU A 56 9.33 3.64 8.47
C LEU A 56 10.10 2.38 8.06
N GLY A 57 9.80 1.85 6.87
CA GLY A 57 10.47 0.67 6.33
C GLY A 57 10.20 -0.67 7.06
N ILE A 58 9.25 -0.71 8.01
CA ILE A 58 8.86 -1.94 8.73
C ILE A 58 8.42 -3.04 7.76
N SER A 59 7.74 -2.67 6.66
CA SER A 59 7.37 -3.61 5.59
C SER A 59 8.58 -4.32 4.98
N TYR A 60 9.69 -3.60 4.75
CA TYR A 60 10.93 -4.20 4.22
C TYR A 60 11.65 -5.05 5.26
N SER A 61 11.62 -4.64 6.53
CA SER A 61 12.14 -5.42 7.65
C SER A 61 11.45 -6.77 7.76
N ASN A 62 10.11 -6.80 7.65
CA ASN A 62 9.33 -8.03 7.65
C ASN A 62 9.80 -9.01 6.59
N VAL A 63 9.97 -8.58 5.34
CA VAL A 63 10.41 -9.45 4.24
C VAL A 63 11.82 -9.99 4.48
N LYS A 64 12.74 -9.13 4.93
CA LYS A 64 14.14 -9.51 5.16
C LYS A 64 14.32 -10.50 6.32
N PHE A 65 13.60 -10.30 7.42
CA PHE A 65 13.76 -11.09 8.65
C PHE A 65 12.76 -12.24 8.77
N PHE A 66 11.80 -12.36 7.84
CA PHE A 66 10.77 -13.40 7.85
C PHE A 66 11.35 -14.81 8.06
N HIS A 67 12.31 -15.20 7.23
CA HIS A 67 12.91 -16.53 7.29
C HIS A 67 13.73 -16.77 8.55
N LYS A 68 14.32 -15.71 9.13
CA LYS A 68 15.10 -15.83 10.37
C LYS A 68 14.18 -16.07 11.57
N VAL A 69 13.08 -15.32 11.66
CA VAL A 69 12.07 -15.49 12.71
C VAL A 69 11.31 -16.81 12.58
N GLU A 70 11.13 -17.31 11.35
CA GLU A 70 10.61 -18.64 11.07
C GLU A 70 11.48 -19.76 11.65
N ARG A 71 12.80 -19.66 11.53
CA ARG A 71 13.73 -20.65 12.11
C ARG A 71 13.78 -20.60 13.63
N ASP A 72 13.60 -19.42 14.21
CA ASP A 72 13.63 -19.23 15.67
C ASP A 72 12.29 -19.61 16.35
N GLY A 73 11.27 -20.05 15.60
CA GLY A 73 9.97 -20.45 16.15
C GLY A 73 9.12 -19.31 16.69
N LYS A 74 9.52 -18.04 16.49
CA LYS A 74 8.86 -16.83 17.02
C LYS A 74 7.89 -16.17 16.03
N LYS A 75 7.41 -16.94 15.06
CA LYS A 75 6.62 -16.49 13.89
C LYS A 75 5.39 -15.66 14.24
N GLN A 76 4.71 -15.99 15.33
CA GLN A 76 3.38 -15.45 15.63
C GLN A 76 3.40 -13.98 16.09
N ASN A 77 4.54 -13.47 16.56
CA ASN A 77 4.62 -12.11 17.09
C ASN A 77 5.12 -11.06 16.09
N MET A 78 5.90 -11.44 15.06
CA MET A 78 6.56 -10.44 14.22
C MET A 78 5.56 -9.64 13.37
N LEU A 79 4.62 -10.30 12.71
CA LEU A 79 3.65 -9.62 11.85
C LEU A 79 2.73 -8.70 12.68
N SER A 80 2.24 -9.20 13.82
CA SER A 80 1.38 -8.45 14.73
C SER A 80 2.10 -7.26 15.36
N LEU A 81 3.36 -7.43 15.79
CA LEU A 81 4.21 -6.32 16.27
C LEU A 81 4.45 -5.28 15.19
N SER A 82 4.73 -5.72 13.96
CA SER A 82 4.95 -4.81 12.83
C SER A 82 3.69 -4.02 12.47
N LEU A 83 2.52 -4.67 12.45
CA LEU A 83 1.23 -4.02 12.26
C LEU A 83 0.93 -3.01 13.37
N LEU A 84 1.12 -3.41 14.64
CA LEU A 84 0.95 -2.52 15.79
C LEU A 84 1.89 -1.32 15.72
N THR A 85 3.15 -1.53 15.32
CA THR A 85 4.14 -0.46 15.20
C THR A 85 3.78 0.51 14.07
N VAL A 86 3.31 0.02 12.91
CA VAL A 86 2.82 0.88 11.82
C VAL A 86 1.59 1.66 12.28
N PHE A 87 0.67 1.01 13.02
CA PHE A 87 -0.52 1.67 13.55
C PHE A 87 -0.17 2.79 14.55
N ILE A 88 0.77 2.54 15.46
CA ILE A 88 1.25 3.56 16.40
C ILE A 88 1.92 4.71 15.64
N ASN A 89 2.78 4.43 14.66
CA ASN A 89 3.41 5.48 13.85
C ASN A 89 2.37 6.30 13.08
N PHE A 90 1.32 5.66 12.55
CA PHE A 90 0.22 6.35 11.89
C PHE A 90 -0.53 7.28 12.85
N LEU A 91 -0.82 6.85 14.08
CA LEU A 91 -1.43 7.70 15.09
C LEU A 91 -0.54 8.90 15.45
N ILE A 92 0.76 8.66 15.68
CA ILE A 92 1.72 9.74 15.97
C ILE A 92 1.76 10.73 14.82
N PHE A 93 1.88 10.24 13.59
CA PHE A 93 1.92 11.07 12.38
C PHE A 93 0.65 11.93 12.26
N THR A 94 -0.53 11.33 12.50
CA THR A 94 -1.82 12.02 12.45
C THR A 94 -1.91 13.11 13.52
N VAL A 95 -1.51 12.81 14.75
CA VAL A 95 -1.52 13.77 15.86
C VAL A 95 -0.57 14.94 15.56
N VAL A 96 0.64 14.67 15.09
CA VAL A 96 1.60 15.71 14.69
C VAL A 96 1.05 16.56 13.55
N PHE A 97 0.40 15.95 12.56
CA PHE A 97 -0.21 16.65 11.44
C PHE A 97 -1.29 17.64 11.88
N PHE A 98 -2.14 17.30 12.86
CA PHE A 98 -3.17 18.20 13.38
C PHE A 98 -2.65 19.25 14.38
N ILE A 99 -1.53 18.98 15.06
CA ILE A 99 -0.91 19.93 16.01
C ILE A 99 -0.06 20.97 15.28
N LEU A 100 0.58 20.60 14.18
CA LEU A 100 1.36 21.54 13.37
C LEU A 100 0.43 22.65 12.87
N PRO A 101 0.66 23.91 13.27
CA PRO A 101 -0.13 25.02 12.77
C PRO A 101 0.25 25.23 11.32
N TYR A 102 -0.64 24.83 10.42
CA TYR A 102 -0.66 25.30 9.03
C TYR A 102 -1.24 26.71 8.98
#